data_AF-A0A920PFY6-F1
#
_entry.id   AF-A0A920PFY6-F1
#
_cell.length_a   1.000
_cell.length_b   1.000
_cell.length_c   1.000
_cell.angle_alpha   90.00
_cell.angle_beta   90.00
_cell.angle_gamma   90.00
#
_symmetry.space_group_name_H-M   'P 1'
#
loop_
_entity.id
_entity.type
_entity.pdbx_description
1 polymer ?
#
loop_
_entity_poly.entity_id
_entity_poly.type
_entity_poly.pdbx_seq_one_letter_code
_entity_poly.pdbx_strand_id
1 'polypeptide(L)'
;MPERCDPYVYYHRVRPFIFGSKDNPDLKNGVIYEGQYDNKSQFFRGETGAQSSIMPTLDGALGVEHSEDSLRHYLNEMREYMPVDHRKFIEEVESKSTVKDIIKDSITLTDAYNQCLEEIRAFRELHLHYARTYIHNQSKQKNPFGAGGSTIRGTGGTPFMKYLKKHRDETEQQKH
;
A
#
# COMPACT_ATOMS: atom_id res chain seq x y z
N MET A 1 14.08 7.74 -3.43
CA MET A 1 14.35 6.96 -2.20
C MET A 1 15.85 6.70 -1.97
N PRO A 2 16.63 6.11 -2.89
CA PRO A 2 17.99 5.64 -2.61
C PRO A 2 19.03 6.72 -2.29
N GLU A 3 18.82 7.96 -2.73
CA GLU A 3 19.77 9.06 -2.51
C GLU A 3 19.90 9.48 -1.03
N ARG A 4 18.85 9.27 -0.23
CA ARG A 4 18.76 9.80 1.15
C ARG A 4 18.24 8.78 2.17
N CYS A 5 17.96 7.55 1.74
CA CYS A 5 17.43 6.50 2.59
C CYS A 5 18.27 5.24 2.42
N ASP A 6 19.12 4.94 3.40
CA ASP A 6 19.90 3.72 3.40
C ASP A 6 19.01 2.51 3.78
N PRO A 7 19.04 1.38 3.01
CA PRO A 7 18.19 0.22 3.30
C PRO A 7 18.37 -0.37 4.69
N TYR A 8 19.60 -0.41 5.22
CA TYR A 8 19.88 -0.93 6.55
C TYR A 8 19.32 0.00 7.62
N VAL A 9 19.56 1.31 7.49
CA VAL A 9 19.02 2.33 8.41
C VAL A 9 17.50 2.30 8.41
N TYR A 10 16.86 2.26 7.23
CA TYR A 10 15.41 2.17 7.14
C TYR A 10 14.87 0.94 7.87
N TYR A 11 15.39 -0.25 7.55
CA TYR A 11 14.86 -1.49 8.11
C TYR A 11 15.11 -1.63 9.62
N HIS A 12 16.29 -1.27 10.10
CA HIS A 12 16.69 -1.52 11.49
C HIS A 12 16.44 -0.36 12.44
N ARG A 13 16.37 0.89 11.95
CA ARG A 13 16.30 2.08 12.80
C ARG A 13 15.07 2.93 12.61
N VAL A 14 14.41 2.86 11.45
CA VAL A 14 13.17 3.61 11.18
C VAL A 14 11.95 2.71 11.33
N ARG A 15 11.95 1.58 10.63
CA ARG A 15 10.83 0.64 10.54
C ARG A 15 10.28 0.15 11.91
N PRO A 16 11.08 -0.05 12.97
CA PRO A 16 10.54 -0.45 14.28
C PRO A 16 9.48 0.52 14.83
N PHE A 17 9.63 1.82 14.58
CA PHE A 17 8.78 2.86 15.16
C PHE A 17 7.46 3.08 14.43
N ILE A 18 7.30 2.49 13.25
CA ILE A 18 6.11 2.66 12.40
C ILE A 18 5.19 1.43 12.41
N PHE A 19 5.51 0.41 13.22
CA PHE A 19 4.60 -0.70 13.48
C PHE A 19 3.46 -0.25 14.40
N GLY A 20 2.25 -0.71 14.10
CA GLY A 20 1.08 -0.50 14.94
C GLY A 20 0.93 -1.56 16.03
N SER A 21 -0.19 -1.51 16.75
CA SER A 21 -0.54 -2.48 17.79
C SER A 21 -1.36 -3.67 17.27
N LYS A 22 -2.01 -3.55 16.11
CA LYS A 22 -2.77 -4.65 15.47
C LYS A 22 -1.84 -5.67 14.84
N ASP A 23 -2.07 -6.95 15.15
CA ASP A 23 -1.25 -8.09 14.69
C ASP A 23 0.25 -7.96 15.03
N ASN A 24 0.59 -7.20 16.08
CA ASN A 24 1.95 -7.02 16.53
C ASN A 24 2.26 -7.99 17.69
N PRO A 25 3.25 -8.90 17.54
CA PRO A 25 3.59 -9.89 18.56
C PRO A 25 4.18 -9.28 19.83
N ASP A 26 4.71 -8.06 19.78
CA ASP A 26 5.26 -7.35 20.95
C ASP A 26 4.15 -6.60 21.71
N LEU A 27 3.01 -6.34 21.05
CA LEU A 27 1.84 -5.64 21.60
C LEU A 27 0.58 -6.51 21.52
N LYS A 28 0.68 -7.78 21.95
CA LYS A 28 -0.42 -8.77 21.85
C LYS A 28 -1.73 -8.31 22.51
N ASN A 29 -1.63 -7.47 23.54
CA ASN A 29 -2.76 -6.95 24.29
C ASN A 29 -3.18 -5.55 23.81
N GLY A 30 -2.69 -5.07 22.66
CA GLY A 30 -2.97 -3.75 22.14
C GLY A 30 -2.31 -2.64 22.95
N VAL A 31 -2.82 -1.41 22.78
CA VAL A 31 -2.36 -0.21 23.50
C VAL A 31 -3.55 0.43 24.21
N ILE A 32 -3.40 0.76 25.49
CA ILE A 32 -4.40 1.54 26.23
C ILE A 32 -4.05 3.01 26.06
N TYR A 33 -5.01 3.79 25.57
CA TYR A 33 -4.92 5.24 25.49
C TYR A 33 -5.65 5.81 26.70
N GLU A 34 -4.89 6.24 27.72
CA GLU A 34 -5.44 6.70 29.00
C GLU A 34 -6.47 7.82 28.80
N GLY A 35 -7.65 7.67 29.39
CA GLY A 35 -8.77 8.60 29.28
C GLY A 35 -9.53 8.54 27.95
N GLN A 36 -9.16 7.63 27.04
CA GLN A 36 -9.80 7.45 25.74
C GLN A 36 -10.31 6.01 25.59
N TYR A 37 -11.27 5.79 24.68
CA TYR A 37 -11.81 4.46 24.34
C TYR A 37 -12.23 3.61 25.54
N ASP A 38 -12.84 4.22 26.56
CA ASP A 38 -13.18 3.58 27.84
C ASP A 38 -12.00 2.89 28.54
N ASN A 39 -10.77 3.35 28.30
CA ASN A 39 -9.52 2.69 28.73
C ASN A 39 -9.37 1.24 28.24
N LYS A 40 -10.06 0.86 27.16
CA LYS A 40 -9.91 -0.46 26.54
C LYS A 40 -8.71 -0.48 25.61
N SER A 41 -8.05 -1.62 25.52
CA SER A 41 -6.97 -1.85 24.56
C SER A 41 -7.43 -1.63 23.11
N GLN A 42 -6.64 -0.86 22.37
CA GLN A 42 -6.87 -0.59 20.95
C GLN A 42 -5.82 -1.27 20.07
N PHE A 43 -6.28 -1.67 18.89
CA PHE A 43 -5.52 -2.43 17.90
C PHE A 43 -5.52 -1.66 16.58
N PHE A 44 -4.57 -0.74 16.41
CA PHE A 44 -4.42 0.05 15.20
C PHE A 44 -3.29 -0.47 14.33
N ARG A 45 -3.47 -0.37 13.01
CA ARG A 45 -2.46 -0.76 12.02
C ARG A 45 -1.28 0.21 12.05
N GLY A 46 -0.10 -0.30 11.72
CA GLY A 46 1.07 0.53 11.49
C GLY A 46 0.96 1.32 10.19
N GLU A 47 1.94 2.20 9.97
CA GLU A 47 2.03 2.95 8.72
C GLU A 47 2.27 2.00 7.54
N THR A 48 1.65 2.32 6.41
CA THR A 48 1.96 1.70 5.14
C THR A 48 1.63 2.64 3.98
N GLY A 49 2.38 2.53 2.88
CA GLY A 49 2.07 3.27 1.65
C GLY A 49 0.66 3.03 1.09
N ALA A 50 -0.04 1.96 1.51
CA ALA A 50 -1.45 1.74 1.16
C ALA A 50 -2.42 2.75 1.79
N GLN A 51 -1.97 3.55 2.78
CA GLN A 51 -2.72 4.67 3.35
C GLN A 51 -2.60 5.95 2.49
N SER A 52 -1.82 5.93 1.41
CA SER A 52 -1.80 7.03 0.43
C SER A 52 -3.05 7.01 -0.45
N SER A 53 -3.66 8.17 -0.65
CA SER A 53 -4.84 8.34 -1.48
C SER A 53 -4.52 8.43 -2.98
N ILE A 54 -3.26 8.60 -3.37
CA ILE A 54 -2.85 8.82 -4.76
C ILE A 54 -3.19 7.62 -5.64
N MET A 55 -2.72 6.42 -5.26
CA MET A 55 -2.92 5.23 -6.10
C MET A 55 -4.39 4.84 -6.23
N PRO A 56 -5.20 4.79 -5.14
CA PRO A 56 -6.64 4.53 -5.27
C PRO A 56 -7.36 5.57 -6.13
N THR A 57 -6.96 6.84 -6.06
CA THR A 57 -7.54 7.89 -6.91
C THR A 57 -7.22 7.64 -8.38
N LEU A 58 -5.95 7.34 -8.71
CA LEU A 58 -5.53 7.06 -10.09
C LEU A 58 -6.21 5.80 -10.64
N ASP A 59 -6.31 4.76 -9.81
CA ASP A 59 -7.01 3.53 -10.17
C ASP A 59 -8.49 3.81 -10.45
N GLY A 60 -9.17 4.55 -9.58
CA GLY A 60 -10.56 4.96 -9.79
C GLY A 60 -10.75 5.83 -11.03
N ALA A 61 -9.88 6.82 -11.25
CA ALA A 61 -9.95 7.73 -12.38
C ALA A 61 -9.75 7.01 -13.70
N LEU A 62 -8.83 6.05 -13.75
CA LEU A 62 -8.51 5.26 -14.94
C LEU A 62 -9.38 4.00 -15.07
N GLY A 63 -10.28 3.73 -14.13
CA GLY A 63 -11.12 2.53 -14.13
C GLY A 63 -10.33 1.23 -13.97
N VAL A 64 -9.21 1.26 -13.24
CA VAL A 64 -8.38 0.09 -12.93
C VAL A 64 -9.07 -0.75 -11.86
N GLU A 65 -9.62 -1.88 -12.26
CA GLU A 65 -10.26 -2.84 -11.35
C GLU A 65 -9.26 -3.84 -10.71
N HIS A 66 -9.53 -4.21 -9.47
CA HIS A 66 -8.73 -5.18 -8.71
C HIS A 66 -9.60 -6.36 -8.27
N SER A 67 -9.08 -7.58 -8.38
CA SER A 67 -9.88 -8.77 -8.03
C SER A 67 -10.29 -8.78 -6.55
N GLU A 68 -11.52 -9.22 -6.29
CA GLU A 68 -12.11 -9.33 -4.96
C GLU A 68 -11.46 -10.45 -4.15
N ASP A 69 -10.46 -10.11 -3.34
CA ASP A 69 -9.77 -11.04 -2.47
C ASP A 69 -9.31 -10.40 -1.15
N SER A 70 -8.56 -11.17 -0.35
CA SER A 70 -7.99 -10.71 0.93
C SER A 70 -7.20 -9.40 0.83
N LEU A 71 -6.57 -9.10 -0.32
CA LEU A 71 -5.85 -7.84 -0.52
C LEU A 71 -6.83 -6.69 -0.70
N ARG A 72 -7.92 -6.87 -1.45
CA ARG A 72 -8.97 -5.84 -1.58
C ARG A 72 -9.55 -5.48 -0.21
N HIS A 73 -9.89 -6.47 0.62
CA HIS A 73 -10.37 -6.22 1.98
C HIS A 73 -9.36 -5.43 2.83
N TYR A 74 -8.08 -5.80 2.75
CA TYR A 74 -7.01 -5.09 3.45
C TYR A 74 -6.87 -3.63 2.98
N LEU A 75 -6.91 -3.38 1.67
CA LEU A 75 -6.81 -2.01 1.14
C LEU A 75 -8.03 -1.15 1.51
N ASN A 76 -9.22 -1.75 1.55
CA ASN A 76 -10.41 -1.06 2.04
C ASN A 76 -10.27 -0.68 3.52
N GLU A 77 -9.70 -1.57 4.37
CA GLU A 77 -9.33 -1.22 5.75
C GLU A 77 -8.35 -0.03 5.77
N MET A 78 -7.36 0.02 4.86
CA MET A 78 -6.40 1.13 4.80
C MET A 78 -7.04 2.48 4.42
N ARG A 79 -8.18 2.48 3.71
CA ARG A 79 -8.92 3.73 3.44
C ARG A 79 -9.43 4.37 4.72
N GLU A 80 -9.76 3.59 5.76
CA GLU A 80 -10.21 4.14 7.05
C GLU A 80 -9.13 5.00 7.74
N TYR A 81 -7.86 4.79 7.38
CA TYR A 81 -6.71 5.57 7.85
C TYR A 81 -6.42 6.80 6.99
N MET A 82 -7.21 7.06 5.93
CA MET A 82 -7.12 8.26 5.11
C MET A 82 -8.02 9.38 5.67
N PRO A 83 -7.65 10.66 5.47
CA PRO A 83 -8.54 11.78 5.74
C PRO A 83 -9.91 11.60 5.08
N VAL A 84 -10.98 12.02 5.78
CA VAL A 84 -12.38 11.82 5.32
C VAL A 84 -12.60 12.39 3.92
N ASP A 85 -12.07 13.58 3.64
CA ASP A 85 -12.27 14.22 2.33
C ASP A 85 -11.52 13.49 1.21
N HIS A 86 -10.39 12.86 1.50
CA HIS A 86 -9.69 12.04 0.52
C HIS A 86 -10.46 10.76 0.20
N ARG A 87 -11.08 10.12 1.20
CA ARG A 87 -11.95 8.96 0.97
C ARG A 87 -13.13 9.30 0.08
N LYS A 88 -13.84 10.38 0.41
CA LYS A 88 -14.98 10.88 -0.39
C LYS A 88 -14.55 11.17 -1.83
N PHE A 89 -13.38 11.78 -2.01
CA PHE A 89 -12.86 12.06 -3.34
C PHE A 89 -12.58 10.79 -4.14
N ILE A 90 -11.95 9.78 -3.52
CA ILE A 90 -11.73 8.47 -4.18
C ILE A 90 -13.07 7.84 -4.59
N GLU A 91 -14.04 7.79 -3.67
CA GLU A 91 -15.37 7.23 -3.93
C GLU A 91 -16.10 7.96 -5.07
N GLU A 92 -16.01 9.30 -5.09
CA GLU A 92 -16.59 10.13 -6.13
C GLU A 92 -15.96 9.84 -7.50
N VAL A 93 -14.63 9.81 -7.57
CA VAL A 93 -13.88 9.53 -8.80
C VAL A 93 -14.18 8.12 -9.32
N GLU A 94 -14.18 7.12 -8.44
CA GLU A 94 -14.52 5.73 -8.78
C GLU A 94 -15.94 5.61 -9.34
N SER A 95 -16.92 6.30 -8.73
CA SER A 95 -18.32 6.23 -9.15
C SER A 95 -18.63 6.97 -10.45
N LYS A 96 -17.81 7.96 -10.82
CA LYS A 96 -18.05 8.84 -11.96
C LYS A 96 -17.15 8.57 -13.16
N SER A 97 -16.11 7.75 -13.03
CA SER A 97 -15.20 7.51 -14.15
C SER A 97 -15.91 6.80 -15.30
N THR A 98 -15.83 7.41 -16.49
CA THR A 98 -16.31 6.86 -17.76
C THR A 98 -15.18 6.80 -18.78
N VAL A 99 -13.92 6.81 -18.33
CA VAL A 99 -12.75 6.96 -19.22
C VAL A 99 -12.65 5.87 -20.28
N LYS A 100 -12.97 4.62 -19.91
CA LYS A 100 -12.95 3.47 -20.83
C LYS A 100 -13.99 3.63 -21.95
N ASP A 101 -15.15 4.21 -21.66
CA ASP A 101 -16.16 4.52 -22.67
C ASP A 101 -15.76 5.67 -23.60
N ILE A 102 -15.03 6.66 -23.07
CA ILE A 102 -14.55 7.81 -23.83
C ILE A 102 -13.46 7.41 -24.83
N ILE A 103 -12.56 6.49 -24.44
CA ILE A 103 -11.37 6.16 -25.25
C ILE A 103 -11.65 5.10 -26.33
N LYS A 104 -12.69 4.26 -26.16
CA LYS A 104 -12.88 3.01 -26.92
C LYS A 104 -12.86 3.15 -28.45
N ASP A 105 -13.28 4.30 -28.98
CA ASP A 105 -13.40 4.55 -30.42
C ASP A 105 -12.27 5.44 -30.97
N SER A 106 -11.22 5.71 -30.17
CA SER A 106 -10.10 6.58 -30.57
C SER A 106 -8.75 5.96 -30.23
N ILE A 107 -8.01 5.58 -31.27
CA ILE A 107 -6.64 5.03 -31.13
C ILE A 107 -5.74 6.02 -30.37
N THR A 108 -5.81 7.31 -30.71
CA THR A 108 -4.98 8.34 -30.06
C THR A 108 -5.28 8.47 -28.56
N LEU A 109 -6.56 8.40 -28.15
CA LEU A 109 -6.92 8.46 -26.74
C LEU A 109 -6.57 7.17 -26.00
N THR A 110 -6.74 6.01 -26.66
CA THR A 110 -6.31 4.71 -26.12
C THR A 110 -4.80 4.67 -25.90
N ASP A 111 -4.00 5.18 -26.84
CA ASP A 111 -2.55 5.27 -26.69
C ASP A 111 -2.15 6.15 -25.51
N ALA A 112 -2.81 7.31 -25.34
CA ALA A 112 -2.56 8.20 -24.20
C ALA A 112 -2.97 7.54 -22.87
N TYR A 113 -4.10 6.84 -22.84
CA TYR A 113 -4.55 6.07 -21.68
C TYR A 113 -3.56 4.96 -21.31
N ASN A 114 -3.07 4.20 -22.31
CA ASN A 114 -2.09 3.14 -22.11
C ASN A 114 -0.76 3.69 -21.59
N GLN A 115 -0.35 4.90 -22.00
CA GLN A 115 0.82 5.58 -21.42
C GLN A 115 0.62 5.90 -19.94
N CYS A 116 -0.57 6.38 -19.53
CA CYS A 116 -0.88 6.57 -18.11
C CYS A 116 -0.80 5.26 -17.31
N LEU A 117 -1.31 4.14 -17.87
CA LEU A 117 -1.21 2.83 -17.23
C LEU A 117 0.23 2.33 -17.15
N GLU A 118 1.07 2.63 -18.15
CA GLU A 118 2.50 2.29 -18.10
C GLU A 118 3.19 3.01 -16.95
N GLU A 119 2.94 4.30 -16.74
CA GLU A 119 3.53 5.05 -15.62
C GLU A 119 3.09 4.48 -14.25
N ILE A 120 1.82 4.08 -14.12
CA ILE A 120 1.33 3.41 -12.92
C ILE A 120 2.02 2.06 -12.72
N ARG A 121 2.16 1.26 -13.78
CA ARG A 121 2.85 -0.03 -13.73
C ARG A 121 4.33 0.14 -13.38
N ALA A 122 5.01 1.13 -13.96
CA ALA A 122 6.40 1.47 -13.66
C ALA A 122 6.57 1.90 -12.19
N PHE A 123 5.66 2.71 -11.66
CA PHE A 123 5.63 3.06 -10.24
C PHE A 123 5.47 1.82 -9.35
N ARG A 124 4.50 0.94 -9.66
CA ARG A 124 4.24 -0.30 -8.91
C ARG A 124 5.45 -1.26 -8.97
N GLU A 125 6.13 -1.33 -10.10
CA GLU A 125 7.35 -2.12 -10.25
C GLU A 125 8.51 -1.55 -9.42
N LEU A 126 8.73 -0.24 -9.46
CA LEU A 126 9.75 0.42 -8.65
C LEU A 126 9.46 0.23 -7.15
N HIS A 127 8.20 0.33 -6.74
CA HIS A 127 7.78 0.06 -5.37
C HIS A 127 8.06 -1.40 -4.97
N LEU A 128 7.75 -2.37 -5.83
CA LEU A 128 8.08 -3.78 -5.59
C LEU A 128 9.60 -4.00 -5.47
N HIS A 129 10.40 -3.32 -6.30
CA HIS A 129 11.85 -3.36 -6.20
C HIS A 129 12.33 -2.81 -4.85
N TYR A 130 11.83 -1.65 -4.40
CA TYR A 130 12.18 -1.10 -3.10
C TYR A 130 11.72 -1.97 -1.94
N ALA A 131 10.51 -2.53 -1.98
CA ALA A 131 10.05 -3.46 -0.95
C ALA A 131 10.95 -4.71 -0.86
N ARG A 132 11.47 -5.20 -1.99
CA ARG A 132 12.48 -6.26 -2.01
C ARG A 132 13.79 -5.82 -1.34
N THR A 133 14.34 -4.68 -1.73
CA THR A 133 15.66 -4.21 -1.29
C THR A 133 15.68 -3.75 0.17
N TYR A 134 14.67 -2.97 0.58
CA TYR A 134 14.60 -2.31 1.89
C TYR A 134 13.95 -3.18 2.97
N ILE A 135 13.22 -4.24 2.60
CA ILE A 135 12.53 -5.10 3.57
C ILE A 135 12.96 -6.55 3.40
N HIS A 136 12.66 -7.16 2.26
CA HIS A 136 12.86 -8.61 2.09
C HIS A 136 14.33 -9.04 2.16
N ASN A 137 15.24 -8.26 1.58
CA ASN A 137 16.67 -8.57 1.61
C ASN A 137 17.25 -8.29 3.00
N GLN A 138 16.88 -7.18 3.63
CA GLN A 138 17.33 -6.83 4.98
C GLN A 138 16.86 -7.85 6.03
N SER A 139 15.63 -8.36 5.91
CA SER A 139 15.09 -9.36 6.83
C SER A 139 15.83 -10.71 6.81
N LYS A 140 16.59 -10.99 5.74
CA LYS A 140 17.40 -12.22 5.63
C LYS A 140 18.81 -12.08 6.23
N GLN A 141 19.24 -10.86 6.53
CA GLN A 141 20.57 -10.62 7.07
C GLN A 141 20.61 -10.97 8.56
N LYS A 142 21.67 -11.65 9.01
CA LYS A 142 21.90 -11.88 10.44
C LYS A 142 22.36 -10.56 11.07
N ASN A 143 21.62 -10.06 12.05
CA ASN A 143 21.95 -8.80 12.74
C ASN A 143 22.00 -9.02 14.27
N PRO A 144 23.03 -8.48 14.97
CA PRO A 144 23.12 -8.52 16.44
C PRO A 144 21.97 -7.81 17.20
N PHE A 145 21.22 -6.91 16.57
CA PHE A 145 20.14 -6.12 17.18
C PHE A 145 18.74 -6.76 17.04
N GLY A 146 18.64 -8.02 16.58
CA GLY A 146 17.35 -8.67 16.29
C GLY A 146 16.75 -8.24 14.94
N ALA A 147 15.54 -8.69 14.64
CA ALA A 147 14.78 -8.13 13.52
C ALA A 147 14.34 -6.71 13.89
N GLY A 148 14.43 -5.75 12.96
CA GLY A 148 14.00 -4.36 13.17
C GLY A 148 12.48 -4.25 13.35
N GLY A 149 11.94 -4.82 14.44
CA GLY A 149 10.54 -5.09 14.69
C GLY A 149 10.15 -6.55 14.44
N SER A 150 8.83 -6.82 14.41
CA SER A 150 8.26 -8.15 14.20
C SER A 150 8.87 -8.85 12.96
N THR A 151 9.37 -10.07 13.18
CA THR A 151 10.08 -10.92 12.21
C THR A 151 9.23 -11.35 11.00
N ILE A 152 7.91 -11.13 11.03
CA ILE A 152 7.00 -11.69 10.05
C ILE A 152 5.92 -10.66 9.73
N ARG A 153 5.83 -10.28 8.44
CA ARG A 153 4.83 -9.43 7.76
C ARG A 153 5.21 -7.95 7.59
N GLY A 154 4.64 -7.30 6.57
CA GLY A 154 4.77 -5.85 6.35
C GLY A 154 4.38 -5.05 7.60
N THR A 155 4.66 -3.76 7.66
CA THR A 155 4.28 -2.91 8.83
C THR A 155 2.77 -2.90 9.09
N GLY A 156 1.96 -3.11 8.05
CA GLY A 156 0.52 -3.33 8.16
C GLY A 156 0.07 -4.81 8.29
N GLY A 157 1.00 -5.76 8.40
CA GLY A 157 0.68 -7.17 8.68
C GLY A 157 0.42 -8.07 7.46
N THR A 158 0.78 -7.66 6.24
CA THR A 158 0.47 -8.40 5.00
C THR A 158 1.64 -9.17 4.38
N PRO A 159 1.37 -10.19 3.51
CA PRO A 159 2.34 -10.78 2.59
C PRO A 159 2.66 -9.83 1.42
N PHE A 160 3.20 -8.65 1.75
CA PHE A 160 3.31 -7.49 0.87
C PHE A 160 3.93 -7.77 -0.51
N MET A 161 4.95 -8.65 -0.60
CA MET A 161 5.57 -8.97 -1.91
C MET A 161 4.59 -9.60 -2.90
N LYS A 162 3.70 -10.50 -2.43
CA LYS A 162 2.69 -11.13 -3.29
C LYS A 162 1.67 -10.08 -3.75
N TYR A 163 1.24 -9.23 -2.83
CA TYR A 163 0.23 -8.21 -3.08
C TYR A 163 0.72 -7.10 -4.03
N LEU A 164 1.94 -6.61 -3.83
CA LEU A 164 2.55 -5.61 -4.72
C LEU A 164 2.76 -6.15 -6.14
N LYS A 165 3.21 -7.41 -6.26
CA LYS A 165 3.33 -8.05 -7.59
C LYS A 165 1.97 -8.15 -8.27
N LYS A 166 0.93 -8.57 -7.54
CA LYS A 166 -0.43 -8.69 -8.06
C LYS A 166 -0.95 -7.36 -8.62
N HIS A 167 -0.86 -6.26 -7.87
CA HIS A 167 -1.33 -4.95 -8.37
C HIS A 167 -0.62 -4.51 -9.64
N ARG A 168 0.69 -4.72 -9.73
CA ARG A 168 1.44 -4.42 -10.96
C ARG A 168 0.91 -5.24 -12.14
N ASP A 169 0.74 -6.54 -11.94
CA ASP A 169 0.29 -7.47 -12.98
C ASP A 169 -1.16 -7.15 -13.41
N GLU A 170 -2.04 -6.79 -12.47
CA GLU A 170 -3.42 -6.36 -12.76
C GLU A 170 -3.48 -5.04 -13.54
N THR A 171 -2.60 -4.06 -13.28
CA THR A 171 -2.52 -2.83 -14.11
C THR A 171 -2.15 -3.15 -15.55
N GLU A 172 -1.13 -3.99 -15.74
CA GLU A 172 -0.65 -4.37 -17.07
C GLU A 172 -1.76 -5.02 -17.91
N GLN A 173 -2.60 -5.83 -17.26
CA GLN A 173 -3.71 -6.53 -17.92
C GLN A 173 -4.85 -5.62 -18.39
N GLN A 174 -4.88 -4.34 -18.00
CA GLN A 174 -5.93 -3.40 -18.40
C GLN A 174 -5.55 -2.48 -19.54
N LYS A 175 -4.36 -2.64 -20.10
CA LYS A 175 -4.01 -1.96 -21.34
C LYS A 175 -4.81 -2.57 -22.49
N HIS A 176 -5.30 -1.70 -23.36
CA HIS A 176 -6.13 -2.06 -24.53
C HIS A 176 -5.29 -2.11 -25.81
#